data_AF-A0A6J1BA46-F1
#
_entry.id   AF-A0A6J1BA46-F1
#
_cell.length_a   1.000
_cell.length_b   1.000
_cell.length_c   1.000
_cell.angle_alpha   90.00
_cell.angle_beta   90.00
_cell.angle_gamma   90.00
#
_symmetry.space_group_name_H-M   'P 1'
#
loop_
_entity.id
_entity.type
_entity.pdbx_description
1 polymer ?
#
loop_
_entity_poly.entity_id
_entity_poly.type
_entity_poly.pdbx_seq_one_letter_code
_entity_poly.pdbx_strand_id
1 'polypeptide(L)'
;MGKKNRNRKKYQWRKKLGLDDPKVFRSIEDDTNIRNISVAIKNLNFEQRNDDVISSLPDEILCHIISFLPFKSAVQTSFLSTRWKDLWRKDFLVRHGTIDDAFIEISSFLHDFSDELSYKPRNSWGFQFNLGKSSVLSVAIEPDKKLHLDFSKVKHEFPWQFDWLLEINFPTYDDIHFVWWFARIRKMHTLQSLLSTFKLKTLHLISVTYLTSEAVSSMTKNIKYLESLTIEKCNGLRSLQIKASGSELKKLTILDCQQLQFLHVEGYSIRSFRYRGRLLSLQWGASLGSYWPEYKGHLNFNLEDAMLDCRQGPACTNINSCGFDSLFQQIQDAKSLTLCRWVVEALIYPILPPNNKELLFHHLTELWWIDYLKEIRYNSNALISFLQLCPHLTRLCITIDSKGYKRTSSNNCSVTVTRLPRLEGLKVVKLEGFPNEKEEIILAKRLKQVFNVEPLIIAKSNYRTHVRILVKENEIQKGGEDPCKFIEKRVDFYEFCPKHVHMGL
;
A
#
# COMPACT_ATOMS: atom_id res chain seq x y z
N MET A 1 -5.00 -12.41 64.56
CA MET A 1 -4.03 -13.41 64.08
C MET A 1 -4.46 -13.89 62.70
N GLY A 2 -3.74 -13.77 61.59
CA GLY A 2 -2.37 -13.33 61.36
C GLY A 2 -1.95 -13.82 59.98
N LYS A 3 -2.27 -13.04 58.93
CA LYS A 3 -1.52 -12.66 57.71
C LYS A 3 -0.30 -13.48 57.21
N LYS A 4 -0.05 -14.74 57.59
CA LYS A 4 1.18 -15.48 57.22
C LYS A 4 1.08 -16.36 55.97
N ASN A 5 -0.11 -16.62 55.39
CA ASN A 5 -0.21 -17.69 54.37
C ASN A 5 -0.29 -17.24 52.89
N ARG A 6 -0.27 -15.93 52.59
CA ARG A 6 -0.33 -15.43 51.18
C ARG A 6 1.03 -15.24 50.49
N ASN A 7 2.13 -15.11 51.23
CA ASN A 7 3.46 -14.89 50.63
C ASN A 7 4.11 -16.15 50.03
N ARG A 8 3.68 -17.36 50.41
CA ARG A 8 4.27 -18.61 49.90
C ARG A 8 3.94 -18.92 48.43
N LYS A 9 2.84 -18.37 47.89
CA LYS A 9 2.45 -18.55 46.48
C LYS A 9 3.01 -17.48 45.53
N LYS A 10 3.50 -16.34 46.03
CA LYS A 10 3.83 -15.17 45.21
C LYS A 10 5.12 -15.30 44.38
N TYR A 11 5.95 -16.31 44.67
CA TYR A 11 7.27 -16.50 44.05
C TYR A 11 7.50 -17.89 43.43
N GLN A 12 6.45 -18.69 43.22
CA GLN A 12 6.61 -20.04 42.65
C GLN A 12 7.11 -20.05 41.20
N TRP A 13 6.92 -18.97 40.44
CA TRP A 13 7.42 -18.84 39.07
C TRP A 13 8.95 -18.69 38.99
N ARG A 14 9.59 -18.12 40.03
CA ARG A 14 11.06 -17.97 40.09
C ARG A 14 11.78 -19.32 40.17
N LYS A 15 11.26 -20.23 40.99
CA LYS A 15 11.75 -21.62 41.08
C LYS A 15 11.54 -22.40 39.80
N LYS A 16 10.47 -22.11 39.05
CA LYS A 16 10.15 -22.81 37.80
C LYS A 16 11.04 -22.37 36.62
N LEU A 17 11.71 -21.22 36.74
CA LEU A 17 12.60 -20.64 35.73
C LEU A 17 14.10 -20.79 36.08
N GLY A 18 14.44 -21.50 37.17
CA GLY A 18 15.84 -21.71 37.57
C GLY A 18 16.57 -20.43 38.03
N LEU A 19 15.84 -19.34 38.31
CA LEU A 19 16.40 -18.01 38.63
C LEU A 19 17.02 -17.90 40.03
N ASP A 20 17.04 -18.99 40.81
CA ASP A 20 17.63 -19.04 42.14
C ASP A 20 19.07 -19.61 42.13
N ASP A 21 19.62 -19.99 40.96
CA ASP A 21 21.00 -20.47 40.83
C ASP A 21 22.00 -19.29 40.63
N PRO A 22 22.87 -19.00 41.62
CA PRO A 22 23.83 -17.89 41.54
C PRO A 22 24.91 -18.07 40.47
N LYS A 23 24.99 -19.23 39.79
CA LYS A 23 25.90 -19.45 38.65
C LYS A 23 25.37 -18.90 37.33
N VAL A 24 24.05 -18.81 37.15
CA VAL A 24 23.41 -18.28 35.92
C VAL A 24 23.64 -16.77 35.79
N PHE A 25 23.79 -16.05 36.91
CA PHE A 25 24.01 -14.60 36.89
C PHE A 25 25.46 -14.19 36.56
N ARG A 26 26.46 -15.05 36.84
CA ARG A 26 27.87 -14.68 36.61
C ARG A 26 28.28 -14.68 35.14
N SER A 27 27.55 -15.33 34.24
CA SER A 27 27.85 -15.33 32.81
C SER A 27 27.10 -14.23 32.02
N ILE A 28 26.25 -13.44 32.70
CA ILE A 28 25.35 -12.46 32.07
C ILE A 28 25.73 -11.00 32.45
N GLU A 29 26.54 -10.81 33.49
CA GLU A 29 26.92 -9.47 34.01
C GLU A 29 28.06 -8.76 33.26
N ASP A 30 28.71 -9.42 32.31
CA ASP A 30 29.79 -8.82 31.49
C ASP A 30 29.27 -8.01 30.29
N ASP A 31 27.95 -8.02 30.04
CA ASP A 31 27.33 -7.23 28.98
C ASP A 31 26.82 -5.90 29.56
N THR A 32 27.51 -4.80 29.23
CA THR A 32 27.20 -3.44 29.69
C THR A 32 25.75 -3.02 29.40
N ASN A 33 25.12 -3.58 28.36
CA ASN A 33 23.72 -3.35 28.07
C ASN A 33 22.78 -3.96 29.13
N ILE A 34 23.07 -5.16 29.62
CA ILE A 34 22.21 -5.85 30.59
C ILE A 34 22.29 -5.17 31.97
N ARG A 35 23.45 -4.64 32.32
CA ARG A 35 23.64 -3.87 33.56
C ARG A 35 22.78 -2.60 33.58
N ASN A 36 22.69 -1.90 32.44
CA ASN A 36 21.86 -0.72 32.28
C ASN A 36 20.35 -1.06 32.34
N ILE A 37 19.94 -2.19 31.73
CA ILE A 37 18.57 -2.71 31.80
C ILE A 37 18.17 -3.04 33.24
N SER A 38 19.05 -3.68 34.01
CA SER A 38 18.80 -4.04 35.41
C SER A 38 18.60 -2.82 36.32
N VAL A 39 19.38 -1.76 36.10
CA VAL A 39 19.23 -0.48 36.81
C VAL A 39 17.92 0.21 36.43
N ALA A 40 17.57 0.21 35.13
CA ALA A 40 16.32 0.80 34.66
C ALA A 40 15.07 0.09 35.22
N ILE A 41 15.09 -1.24 35.30
CA ILE A 41 14.01 -2.05 35.89
C ILE A 41 13.85 -1.77 37.39
N LYS A 42 14.96 -1.57 38.12
CA LYS A 42 14.93 -1.27 39.56
C LYS A 42 14.31 0.10 39.88
N ASN A 43 14.31 1.03 38.92
CA ASN A 43 13.78 2.39 39.10
C ASN A 43 12.29 2.51 38.74
N LEU A 44 11.65 1.47 38.21
CA LEU A 44 10.21 1.46 37.93
C LEU A 44 9.44 1.06 39.19
N ASN A 45 8.87 2.05 39.90
CA ASN A 45 8.00 1.82 41.07
C ASN A 45 6.66 1.19 40.65
N PHE A 46 6.56 -0.14 40.73
CA PHE A 46 5.32 -0.89 40.51
C PHE A 46 4.40 -0.87 41.75
N GLU A 47 3.89 0.29 42.13
CA GLU A 47 2.78 0.38 43.07
C GLU A 47 1.49 0.83 42.37
N GLN A 48 0.56 -0.12 42.24
CA GLN A 48 -0.89 0.05 42.07
C GLN A 48 -1.40 1.17 41.14
N ARG A 49 -1.27 0.95 39.83
CA ARG A 49 -2.28 1.39 38.84
C ARG A 49 -2.44 0.32 37.78
N ASN A 50 -3.65 0.18 37.22
CA ASN A 50 -3.94 -0.62 36.01
C ASN A 50 -3.30 0.02 34.76
N ASP A 51 -2.11 0.60 34.90
CA ASP A 51 -1.39 1.25 33.83
C ASP A 51 -0.63 0.17 33.05
N ASP A 52 -0.61 0.31 31.73
CA ASP A 52 0.07 -0.61 30.82
C ASP A 52 1.57 -0.66 31.14
N VAL A 53 1.94 -1.65 31.96
CA VAL A 53 3.30 -1.90 32.45
C VAL A 53 4.30 -2.02 31.31
N ILE A 54 3.90 -2.66 30.21
CA ILE A 54 4.76 -2.84 29.04
C ILE A 54 5.03 -1.48 28.39
N SER A 55 3.99 -0.64 28.23
CA SER A 55 4.17 0.73 27.73
C SER A 55 4.90 1.68 28.69
N SER A 56 5.15 1.29 29.95
CA SER A 56 5.92 2.09 30.92
C SER A 56 7.43 1.84 30.89
N LEU A 57 7.87 0.77 30.22
CA LEU A 57 9.29 0.43 30.09
C LEU A 57 10.04 1.49 29.26
N PRO A 58 11.34 1.77 29.52
CA PRO A 58 12.19 2.59 28.66
C PRO A 58 12.29 2.03 27.23
N ASP A 59 12.46 2.91 26.26
CA ASP A 59 12.51 2.53 24.83
C ASP A 59 13.60 1.47 24.56
N GLU A 60 14.72 1.53 25.27
CA GLU A 60 15.85 0.60 25.11
C GLU A 60 15.43 -0.83 25.44
N ILE A 61 14.60 -1.01 26.48
CA ILE A 61 14.04 -2.32 26.84
C ILE A 61 13.01 -2.76 25.80
N LEU A 62 12.19 -1.83 25.31
CA LEU A 62 11.19 -2.12 24.29
C LEU A 62 11.83 -2.55 22.97
N CYS A 63 12.88 -1.86 22.53
CA CYS A 63 13.69 -2.21 21.37
C CYS A 63 14.32 -3.58 21.55
N HIS A 64 14.89 -3.87 22.72
CA HIS A 64 15.42 -5.19 23.04
C HIS A 64 14.35 -6.30 22.96
N ILE A 65 13.14 -6.07 23.51
CA ILE A 65 12.01 -7.01 23.37
C ILE A 65 11.65 -7.22 21.90
N ILE A 66 11.55 -6.14 21.13
CA ILE A 66 11.23 -6.18 19.69
C ILE A 66 12.31 -6.94 18.91
N SER A 67 13.59 -6.82 19.29
CA SER A 67 14.71 -7.51 18.64
C SER A 67 14.61 -9.05 18.68
N PHE A 68 13.84 -9.60 19.62
CA PHE A 68 13.56 -11.03 19.70
C PHE A 68 12.36 -11.49 18.87
N LEU A 69 11.58 -10.56 18.32
CA LEU A 69 10.38 -10.88 17.55
C LEU A 69 10.73 -11.11 16.08
N PRO A 70 10.06 -12.04 15.38
CA PRO A 70 10.10 -12.08 13.91
C PRO A 70 9.68 -10.73 13.32
N PHE A 71 10.27 -10.33 12.19
CA PHE A 71 10.04 -9.01 11.57
C PHE A 71 8.56 -8.57 11.54
N LYS A 72 7.65 -9.45 11.08
CA LYS A 72 6.21 -9.12 11.01
C LYS A 72 5.62 -8.81 12.39
N SER A 73 6.02 -9.57 13.41
CA SER A 73 5.60 -9.35 14.79
C SER A 73 6.24 -8.09 15.39
N ALA A 74 7.51 -7.82 15.07
CA ALA A 74 8.21 -6.59 15.44
C ALA A 74 7.54 -5.34 14.85
N VAL A 75 7.16 -5.37 13.57
CA VAL A 75 6.39 -4.29 12.95
C VAL A 75 4.99 -4.18 13.57
N GLN A 76 4.33 -5.29 13.88
CA GLN A 76 3.00 -5.28 14.50
C GLN A 76 2.97 -4.61 15.87
N THR A 77 4.08 -4.57 16.61
CA THR A 77 4.12 -3.81 17.88
C THR A 77 3.83 -2.33 17.67
N SER A 78 4.04 -1.79 16.46
CA SER A 78 3.66 -0.41 16.10
C SER A 78 2.16 -0.11 16.30
N PHE A 79 1.30 -1.13 16.32
CA PHE A 79 -0.14 -0.97 16.54
C PHE A 79 -0.53 -0.92 18.03
N LEU A 80 0.39 -1.22 18.95
CA LEU A 80 0.11 -1.23 20.39
C LEU A 80 -0.13 0.18 20.92
N SER A 81 0.72 1.15 20.54
CA SER A 81 0.50 2.58 20.78
C SER A 81 1.42 3.44 19.90
N THR A 82 1.17 4.75 19.88
CA THR A 82 1.99 5.72 19.11
C THR A 82 3.48 5.66 19.47
N ARG A 83 3.81 5.30 20.72
CA ARG A 83 5.18 5.17 21.21
C ARG A 83 5.94 4.02 20.51
N TRP A 84 5.25 2.92 20.19
CA TRP A 84 5.87 1.73 19.62
C TRP A 84 6.09 1.80 18.11
N LYS A 85 5.56 2.84 17.46
CA LYS A 85 5.47 2.94 16.00
C LYS A 85 6.80 2.72 15.28
N ASP A 86 7.87 3.30 15.83
CA ASP A 86 9.18 3.35 15.20
C ASP A 86 10.29 2.63 16.01
N LEU A 87 9.93 1.97 17.12
CA LEU A 87 10.91 1.32 18.01
C LEU A 87 11.67 0.17 17.33
N TRP A 88 11.00 -0.57 16.45
CA TRP A 88 11.63 -1.64 15.66
C TRP A 88 12.72 -1.14 14.70
N ARG A 89 12.76 0.16 14.40
CA ARG A 89 13.82 0.81 13.59
C ARG A 89 14.92 1.45 14.44
N LYS A 90 14.77 1.52 15.77
CA LYS A 90 15.66 2.28 16.65
C LYS A 90 17.02 1.60 16.85
N ASP A 91 17.06 0.25 16.79
CA ASP A 91 18.28 -0.55 16.87
C ASP A 91 18.99 -0.71 15.51
N PHE A 92 18.53 -0.01 14.47
CA PHE A 92 19.23 -0.03 13.19
C PHE A 92 20.61 0.57 13.36
N LEU A 93 21.65 -0.19 13.03
CA LEU A 93 23.02 0.31 13.02
C LEU A 93 23.07 1.55 12.13
N VAL A 94 23.52 2.66 12.71
CA VAL A 94 23.68 3.93 11.99
C VAL A 94 25.07 3.93 11.37
N ARG A 95 25.11 3.93 10.05
CA ARG A 95 26.33 4.09 9.24
C ARG A 95 26.40 5.52 8.71
N HIS A 96 27.58 5.94 8.27
CA HIS A 96 27.84 7.29 7.79
C HIS A 96 28.60 7.26 6.47
N GLY A 97 28.30 8.19 5.58
CA GLY A 97 29.00 8.32 4.31
C GLY A 97 28.23 9.14 3.28
N THR A 98 28.64 9.01 2.03
CA THR A 98 27.97 9.58 0.86
C THR A 98 26.77 8.72 0.41
N ILE A 99 26.02 9.20 -0.59
CA ILE A 99 24.96 8.39 -1.22
C ILE A 99 25.56 7.13 -1.83
N ASP A 100 26.71 7.23 -2.50
CA ASP A 100 27.38 6.09 -3.12
C ASP A 100 27.77 5.03 -2.08
N ASP A 101 28.32 5.46 -0.94
CA ASP A 101 28.65 4.57 0.17
C ASP A 101 27.40 3.84 0.70
N ALA A 102 26.24 4.52 0.71
CA ALA A 102 24.98 3.91 1.13
C ALA A 102 24.53 2.80 0.18
N PHE A 103 24.67 2.99 -1.13
CA PHE A 103 24.29 1.99 -2.14
C PHE A 103 25.28 0.82 -2.22
N ILE A 104 26.57 1.05 -1.93
CA ILE A 104 27.55 -0.02 -1.73
C ILE A 104 27.14 -0.88 -0.52
N GLU A 105 26.78 -0.26 0.59
CA GLU A 105 26.31 -0.97 1.78
C GLU A 105 25.00 -1.72 1.52
N ILE A 106 24.03 -1.14 0.82
CA ILE A 106 22.80 -1.84 0.42
C ILE A 106 23.13 -3.09 -0.40
N SER A 107 24.07 -2.98 -1.33
CA SER A 107 24.48 -4.09 -2.19
C SER A 107 25.14 -5.21 -1.37
N SER A 108 26.03 -4.86 -0.45
CA SER A 108 26.64 -5.82 0.49
C SER A 108 25.58 -6.47 1.39
N PHE A 109 24.64 -5.67 1.90
CA PHE A 109 23.54 -6.14 2.73
C PHE A 109 22.64 -7.12 1.97
N LEU A 110 22.30 -6.84 0.71
CA LEU A 110 21.53 -7.75 -0.14
C LEU A 110 22.28 -9.05 -0.44
N HIS A 111 23.59 -8.99 -0.64
CA HIS A 111 24.39 -10.17 -0.88
C HIS A 111 24.40 -11.10 0.33
N ASP A 112 24.61 -10.54 1.53
CA ASP A 112 24.55 -11.28 2.79
C ASP A 112 23.19 -11.95 3.05
N PHE A 113 22.11 -11.35 2.56
CA PHE A 113 20.75 -11.89 2.66
C PHE A 113 20.42 -12.95 1.60
N SER A 114 21.17 -12.98 0.49
CA SER A 114 20.94 -13.93 -0.60
C SER A 114 21.51 -15.33 -0.32
N ASP A 115 22.39 -15.44 0.68
CA ASP A 115 23.09 -16.67 1.04
C ASP A 115 22.22 -17.56 1.95
N GLU A 116 21.47 -18.47 1.31
CA GLU A 116 20.55 -19.44 1.92
C GLU A 116 21.23 -20.39 2.93
N LEU A 117 22.57 -20.43 2.96
CA LEU A 117 23.37 -21.28 3.85
C LEU A 117 23.70 -20.64 5.20
N SER A 118 23.34 -19.37 5.44
CA SER A 118 23.61 -18.72 6.72
C SER A 118 22.50 -19.03 7.76
N TYR A 119 22.73 -20.05 8.58
CA TYR A 119 21.91 -20.45 9.75
C TYR A 119 21.79 -19.38 10.86
N LYS A 120 22.12 -18.11 10.60
CA LYS A 120 22.09 -17.07 11.62
C LYS A 120 20.66 -16.52 11.77
N PRO A 121 20.11 -16.46 13.00
CA PRO A 121 18.97 -15.61 13.29
C PRO A 121 19.45 -14.16 13.13
N ARG A 122 19.27 -13.58 11.95
CA ARG A 122 19.67 -12.19 11.69
C ARG A 122 18.58 -11.28 12.23
N ASN A 123 18.73 -10.88 13.49
CA ASN A 123 17.92 -9.85 14.15
C ASN A 123 18.16 -8.43 13.55
N SER A 124 18.95 -8.32 12.47
CA SER A 124 19.23 -7.09 11.74
C SER A 124 18.38 -7.05 10.47
N TRP A 125 17.12 -6.62 10.60
CA TRP A 125 16.20 -6.47 9.47
C TRP A 125 16.43 -5.21 8.65
N GLY A 126 17.46 -4.43 8.98
CA GLY A 126 17.73 -3.16 8.32
C GLY A 126 18.85 -2.38 9.00
N PHE A 127 19.19 -1.25 8.40
CA PHE A 127 20.15 -0.29 8.93
C PHE A 127 19.72 1.14 8.56
N GLN A 128 20.28 2.12 9.25
CA GLN A 128 20.13 3.52 8.90
C GLN A 128 21.44 4.04 8.35
N PHE A 129 21.38 4.86 7.31
CA PHE A 129 22.55 5.46 6.70
C PHE A 129 22.42 6.98 6.75
N ASN A 130 23.34 7.62 7.48
CA ASN A 130 23.40 9.06 7.63
C ASN A 130 24.25 9.67 6.51
N LEU A 131 23.58 10.42 5.65
CA LEU A 131 24.15 11.08 4.48
C LEU A 131 24.74 12.47 4.79
N GLY A 132 24.85 12.83 6.07
CA GLY A 132 25.21 14.17 6.54
C GLY A 132 24.00 15.13 6.60
N LYS A 133 24.20 16.32 7.19
CA LYS A 133 23.16 17.37 7.34
C LYS A 133 21.83 16.90 7.98
N SER A 134 21.88 15.86 8.83
CA SER A 134 20.71 15.19 9.41
C SER A 134 19.81 14.45 8.40
N SER A 135 20.32 14.14 7.21
CA SER A 135 19.65 13.31 6.21
C SER A 135 19.89 11.84 6.50
N VAL A 136 18.82 11.07 6.67
CA VAL A 136 18.91 9.64 6.99
C VAL A 136 18.13 8.81 5.99
N LEU A 137 18.79 7.83 5.38
CA LEU A 137 18.19 6.75 4.59
C LEU A 137 17.93 5.57 5.53
N SER A 138 16.70 5.07 5.56
CA SER A 138 16.38 3.82 6.25
C SER A 138 16.26 2.68 5.25
N VAL A 139 17.01 1.61 5.47
CA VAL A 139 17.03 0.40 4.66
C VAL A 139 16.44 -0.73 5.50
N ALA A 140 15.46 -1.46 4.99
CA ALA A 140 14.96 -2.66 5.66
C ALA A 140 14.69 -3.78 4.66
N ILE A 141 14.98 -5.02 5.04
CA ILE A 141 14.67 -6.22 4.26
C ILE A 141 13.74 -7.10 5.08
N GLU A 142 12.59 -7.43 4.50
CA GLU A 142 11.68 -8.42 5.07
C GLU A 142 12.13 -9.85 4.67
N PRO A 143 11.77 -10.88 5.46
CA PRO A 143 12.14 -12.28 5.18
C PRO A 143 11.70 -12.82 3.80
N ASP A 144 10.70 -12.21 3.16
CA ASP A 144 10.21 -12.57 1.82
C ASP A 144 10.97 -11.87 0.68
N LYS A 145 12.17 -11.36 0.97
CA LYS A 145 13.03 -10.65 0.00
C LYS A 145 12.37 -9.38 -0.53
N LYS A 146 11.70 -8.66 0.38
CA LYS A 146 11.13 -7.33 0.14
C LYS A 146 12.04 -6.26 0.73
N LEU A 147 12.63 -5.45 -0.15
CA LEU A 147 13.51 -4.35 0.21
C LEU A 147 12.71 -3.06 0.31
N HIS A 148 12.86 -2.38 1.43
CA HIS A 148 12.33 -1.06 1.71
C HIS A 148 13.48 -0.05 1.75
N LEU A 149 13.42 0.95 0.87
CA LEU A 149 14.29 2.11 0.91
C LEU A 149 13.45 3.34 1.20
N ASP A 150 13.68 3.94 2.37
CA ASP A 150 12.92 5.08 2.87
C ASP A 150 13.81 6.31 2.98
N PHE A 151 13.59 7.24 2.05
CA PHE A 151 14.30 8.50 1.92
C PHE A 151 13.53 9.67 2.55
N SER A 152 12.44 9.42 3.29
CA SER A 152 11.57 10.48 3.84
C SER A 152 12.28 11.42 4.82
N LYS A 153 13.36 10.95 5.45
CA LYS A 153 14.20 11.74 6.37
C LYS A 153 15.43 12.35 5.68
N VAL A 154 15.55 12.26 4.35
CA VAL A 154 16.57 12.97 3.61
C VAL A 154 16.11 14.42 3.46
N LYS A 155 16.87 15.35 4.04
CA LYS A 155 16.57 16.77 3.95
C LYS A 155 17.00 17.29 2.59
N HIS A 156 16.14 18.12 2.00
CA HIS A 156 16.41 18.85 0.78
C HIS A 156 16.07 20.33 1.00
N GLU A 157 16.91 21.23 0.51
CA GLU A 157 16.67 22.67 0.58
C GLU A 157 15.44 23.07 -0.27
N PHE A 158 15.21 22.36 -1.38
CA PHE A 158 14.02 22.51 -2.25
C PHE A 158 13.65 21.16 -2.90
N PRO A 159 12.35 20.87 -3.13
CA PRO A 159 11.94 19.73 -3.94
C PRO A 159 12.21 20.03 -5.42
N TRP A 160 13.45 19.81 -5.85
CA TRP A 160 13.84 19.92 -7.26
C TRP A 160 12.93 19.03 -8.09
N GLN A 161 12.32 19.62 -9.13
CA GLN A 161 11.54 18.84 -10.07
C GLN A 161 12.47 17.93 -10.86
N PHE A 162 12.08 16.69 -11.07
CA PHE A 162 12.86 15.74 -11.84
C PHE A 162 12.01 14.77 -12.63
N ASP A 163 12.65 14.23 -13.66
CA ASP A 163 12.12 13.20 -14.53
C ASP A 163 12.95 11.94 -14.29
N TRP A 164 12.29 10.80 -14.17
CA TRP A 164 12.91 9.58 -13.68
C TRP A 164 12.72 8.43 -14.65
N LEU A 165 13.84 7.92 -15.15
CA LEU A 165 13.91 6.70 -15.93
C LEU A 165 14.34 5.54 -15.04
N LEU A 166 13.50 4.52 -14.93
CA LEU A 166 13.75 3.30 -14.18
C LEU A 166 13.85 2.12 -15.14
N GLU A 167 15.06 1.62 -15.32
CA GLU A 167 15.34 0.44 -16.14
C GLU A 167 15.51 -0.77 -15.21
N ILE A 168 14.70 -1.80 -15.44
CA ILE A 168 14.66 -3.02 -14.63
C ILE A 168 15.16 -4.17 -15.49
N ASN A 169 16.18 -4.87 -14.99
CA ASN A 169 16.82 -6.00 -15.70
C ASN A 169 17.23 -5.63 -17.14
N PHE A 170 17.89 -4.48 -17.31
CA PHE A 170 18.35 -3.99 -18.60
C PHE A 170 19.88 -4.13 -18.65
N PRO A 171 20.44 -5.09 -19.41
CA PRO A 171 21.89 -5.21 -19.55
C PRO A 171 22.39 -4.04 -20.39
N THR A 172 23.10 -3.11 -19.78
CA THR A 172 23.83 -2.06 -20.51
C THR A 172 25.05 -2.68 -21.18
N TYR A 173 25.14 -2.57 -22.51
CA TYR A 173 26.30 -3.04 -23.30
C TYR A 173 27.54 -2.13 -23.12
N ASP A 174 27.39 -0.97 -22.45
CA ASP A 174 28.44 0.05 -22.27
C ASP A 174 28.87 0.24 -20.80
N ASP A 175 29.23 -0.84 -20.12
CA ASP A 175 29.74 -0.79 -18.73
C ASP A 175 31.20 -0.30 -18.61
N ILE A 176 31.78 0.27 -19.67
CA ILE A 176 33.17 0.77 -19.63
C ILE A 176 33.24 2.05 -18.78
N HIS A 177 32.23 2.92 -18.81
CA HIS A 177 32.25 4.13 -17.96
C HIS A 177 32.04 3.81 -16.47
N PHE A 178 31.27 2.74 -16.18
CA PHE A 178 30.98 2.23 -14.85
C PHE A 178 32.21 1.54 -14.23
N VAL A 179 32.88 0.66 -14.98
CA VAL A 179 34.12 0.00 -14.55
C VAL A 179 35.22 1.04 -14.28
N TRP A 180 35.31 2.10 -15.08
CA TRP A 180 36.34 3.14 -14.91
C TRP A 180 36.04 4.12 -13.77
N TRP A 181 34.77 4.48 -13.54
CA TRP A 181 34.37 5.32 -12.40
C TRP A 181 34.63 4.60 -11.06
N PHE A 182 34.31 3.30 -10.97
CA PHE A 182 34.56 2.48 -9.78
C PHE A 182 36.03 2.05 -9.62
N ALA A 183 36.76 1.76 -10.70
CA ALA A 183 38.20 1.46 -10.63
C ALA A 183 39.04 2.63 -10.09
N ARG A 184 38.52 3.86 -10.18
CA ARG A 184 39.14 5.07 -9.63
C ARG A 184 39.02 5.16 -8.09
N ILE A 185 38.14 4.36 -7.47
CA ILE A 185 37.95 4.27 -6.02
C ILE A 185 38.49 2.90 -5.55
N ARG A 186 39.80 2.82 -5.25
CA ARG A 186 40.48 1.56 -4.91
C ARG A 186 39.93 0.88 -3.63
N LYS A 187 39.43 -0.35 -3.78
CA LYS A 187 40.06 -1.62 -3.32
C LYS A 187 39.38 -2.81 -4.01
N MET A 188 40.18 -3.62 -4.72
CA MET A 188 39.75 -4.75 -5.57
C MET A 188 39.24 -6.01 -4.81
N HIS A 189 38.39 -5.83 -3.80
CA HIS A 189 37.66 -6.94 -3.16
C HIS A 189 36.13 -6.70 -3.10
N THR A 190 35.63 -5.52 -3.51
CA THR A 190 34.20 -5.17 -3.46
C THR A 190 33.48 -5.32 -4.81
N LEU A 191 34.21 -5.48 -5.92
CA LEU A 191 33.63 -5.56 -7.27
C LEU A 191 32.81 -6.84 -7.52
N GLN A 192 33.04 -7.90 -6.74
CA GLN A 192 32.28 -9.15 -6.85
C GLN A 192 30.84 -8.99 -6.30
N SER A 193 30.60 -8.00 -5.44
CA SER A 193 29.28 -7.68 -4.84
C SER A 193 28.41 -6.75 -5.69
N LEU A 194 28.97 -6.09 -6.71
CA LEU A 194 28.23 -5.18 -7.61
C LEU A 194 27.83 -5.86 -8.93
N LEU A 195 28.52 -6.94 -9.29
CA LEU A 195 28.18 -7.83 -10.40
C LEU A 195 27.15 -8.91 -9.99
N SER A 196 26.83 -9.01 -8.69
CA SER A 196 25.92 -10.03 -8.18
C SER A 196 24.47 -9.66 -8.47
N THR A 197 23.79 -10.55 -9.17
CA THR A 197 22.37 -10.41 -9.46
C THR A 197 21.58 -10.59 -8.17
N PHE A 198 20.84 -9.56 -7.75
CA PHE A 198 20.05 -9.65 -6.53
C PHE A 198 18.82 -10.53 -6.77
N LYS A 199 18.63 -11.56 -5.93
CA LYS A 199 17.39 -12.36 -5.89
C LYS A 199 16.28 -11.59 -5.14
N LEU A 200 16.04 -10.33 -5.49
CA LEU A 200 15.00 -9.52 -4.88
C LEU A 200 13.68 -9.67 -5.64
N LYS A 201 12.58 -9.91 -4.91
CA LYS A 201 11.24 -10.04 -5.50
C LYS A 201 10.40 -8.78 -5.39
N THR A 202 10.55 -8.05 -4.28
CA THR A 202 9.76 -6.84 -4.04
C THR A 202 10.65 -5.66 -3.69
N LEU A 203 10.43 -4.53 -4.36
CA LEU A 203 11.11 -3.27 -4.09
C LEU A 203 10.08 -2.20 -3.71
N HIS A 204 10.26 -1.61 -2.54
CA HIS A 204 9.46 -0.49 -2.06
C HIS A 204 10.35 0.75 -1.87
N LEU A 205 10.08 1.77 -2.66
CA LEU A 205 10.79 3.04 -2.69
C LEU A 205 9.89 4.13 -2.12
N ILE A 206 10.31 4.76 -1.02
CA ILE A 206 9.55 5.81 -0.33
C ILE A 206 10.35 7.11 -0.40
N SER A 207 9.73 8.16 -0.94
CA SER A 207 10.25 9.52 -1.00
C SER A 207 11.58 9.67 -1.73
N VAL A 208 11.79 8.92 -2.83
CA VAL A 208 12.94 9.11 -3.72
C VAL A 208 12.92 10.52 -4.29
N THR A 209 14.09 11.14 -4.32
CA THR A 209 14.31 12.52 -4.76
C THR A 209 15.28 12.59 -5.94
N TYR A 210 15.39 13.76 -6.55
CA TYR A 210 16.36 14.06 -7.62
C TYR A 210 17.80 13.62 -7.29
N LEU A 211 18.24 13.78 -6.03
CA LEU A 211 19.61 13.44 -5.63
C LEU A 211 19.86 11.92 -5.54
N THR A 212 18.79 11.15 -5.36
CA THR A 212 18.86 9.70 -5.10
C THR A 212 18.34 8.87 -6.26
N SER A 213 17.59 9.47 -7.19
CA SER A 213 16.92 8.78 -8.29
C SER A 213 17.91 8.04 -9.20
N GLU A 214 19.06 8.65 -9.50
CA GLU A 214 20.08 8.04 -10.35
C GLU A 214 20.71 6.81 -9.70
N ALA A 215 21.01 6.88 -8.40
CA ALA A 215 21.57 5.75 -7.66
C ALA A 215 20.56 4.60 -7.54
N VAL A 216 19.27 4.92 -7.33
CA VAL A 216 18.20 3.91 -7.36
C VAL A 216 18.09 3.27 -8.75
N SER A 217 18.09 4.06 -9.83
CA SER A 217 18.02 3.54 -11.20
C SER A 217 19.20 2.65 -11.54
N SER A 218 20.40 3.01 -11.07
CA SER A 218 21.60 2.20 -11.24
C SER A 218 21.48 0.85 -10.51
N MET A 219 20.93 0.86 -9.30
CA MET A 219 20.68 -0.36 -8.53
C MET A 219 19.62 -1.27 -9.18
N THR A 220 18.53 -0.71 -9.73
CA THR A 220 17.43 -1.52 -10.29
C THR A 220 17.80 -2.28 -11.57
N LYS A 221 18.81 -1.81 -12.31
CA LYS A 221 19.35 -2.54 -13.47
C LYS A 221 19.85 -3.94 -13.11
N ASN A 222 20.35 -4.11 -11.88
CA ASN A 222 20.95 -5.36 -11.39
C ASN A 222 19.94 -6.32 -10.74
N ILE A 223 18.64 -5.96 -10.68
CA ILE A 223 17.60 -6.78 -10.07
C ILE A 223 16.92 -7.64 -11.14
N LYS A 224 17.25 -8.93 -11.19
CA LYS A 224 16.77 -9.85 -12.24
C LYS A 224 15.35 -10.38 -12.05
N TYR A 225 14.89 -10.53 -10.80
CA TYR A 225 13.66 -11.27 -10.47
C TYR A 225 12.59 -10.39 -9.81
N LEU A 226 12.59 -9.09 -10.11
CA LEU A 226 11.64 -8.16 -9.49
C LEU A 226 10.21 -8.49 -9.96
N GLU A 227 9.37 -8.92 -9.03
CA GLU A 227 7.95 -9.25 -9.27
C GLU A 227 7.03 -8.09 -8.87
N SER A 228 7.43 -7.26 -7.89
CA SER A 228 6.63 -6.14 -7.40
C SER A 228 7.45 -4.88 -7.14
N LEU A 229 6.99 -3.75 -7.69
CA LEU A 229 7.55 -2.42 -7.48
C LEU A 229 6.50 -1.51 -6.85
N THR A 230 6.86 -0.86 -5.75
CA THR A 230 6.06 0.18 -5.09
C THR A 230 6.87 1.47 -5.02
N ILE A 231 6.29 2.57 -5.49
CA ILE A 231 6.86 3.93 -5.43
C ILE A 231 5.87 4.81 -4.68
N GLU A 232 6.30 5.41 -3.58
CA GLU A 232 5.42 6.19 -2.70
C GLU A 232 6.03 7.56 -2.37
N LYS A 233 5.22 8.63 -2.41
CA LYS A 233 5.56 9.97 -1.88
C LYS A 233 6.85 10.58 -2.45
N CYS A 234 7.18 10.30 -3.71
CA CYS A 234 8.32 10.92 -4.39
C CYS A 234 7.98 12.36 -4.79
N ASN A 235 8.32 13.32 -3.92
CA ASN A 235 8.13 14.74 -4.15
C ASN A 235 9.12 15.26 -5.21
N GLY A 236 8.68 16.14 -6.10
CA GLY A 236 9.47 16.64 -7.24
C GLY A 236 9.33 15.81 -8.51
N LEU A 237 8.90 14.55 -8.42
CA LEU A 237 8.77 13.66 -9.58
C LEU A 237 7.67 14.15 -10.53
N ARG A 238 8.02 14.52 -11.77
CA ARG A 238 7.07 14.98 -12.80
C ARG A 238 6.77 13.92 -13.86
N SER A 239 7.78 13.18 -14.27
CA SER A 239 7.70 12.16 -15.31
C SER A 239 8.36 10.89 -14.81
N LEU A 240 7.67 9.76 -14.96
CA LEU A 240 8.19 8.45 -14.60
C LEU A 240 8.11 7.53 -15.82
N GLN A 241 9.26 7.03 -16.25
CA GLN A 241 9.38 6.05 -17.31
C GLN A 241 9.91 4.75 -16.70
N ILE A 242 9.18 3.65 -16.88
CA ILE A 242 9.56 2.33 -16.37
C ILE A 242 9.77 1.41 -17.56
N LYS A 243 11.03 1.00 -17.77
CA LYS A 243 11.41 0.01 -18.78
C LYS A 243 11.65 -1.34 -18.12
N ALA A 244 10.69 -2.23 -18.31
CA ALA A 244 10.57 -3.52 -17.63
C ALA A 244 10.33 -4.68 -18.63
N SER A 245 10.51 -4.44 -19.93
CA SER A 245 10.23 -5.40 -21.02
C SER A 245 10.94 -6.75 -20.91
N GLY A 246 12.09 -6.80 -20.21
CA GLY A 246 12.84 -8.03 -19.93
C GLY A 246 12.68 -8.56 -18.49
N SER A 247 11.70 -8.07 -17.73
CA SER A 247 11.53 -8.40 -16.31
C SER A 247 10.27 -9.21 -16.01
N GLU A 248 10.26 -9.87 -14.85
CA GLU A 248 9.13 -10.62 -14.30
C GLU A 248 8.15 -9.72 -13.50
N LEU A 249 8.13 -8.41 -13.77
CA LEU A 249 7.37 -7.43 -13.00
C LEU A 249 5.85 -7.62 -13.18
N LYS A 250 5.21 -8.20 -12.17
CA LYS A 250 3.77 -8.49 -12.16
C LYS A 250 2.94 -7.41 -11.50
N LYS A 251 3.51 -6.67 -10.54
CA LYS A 251 2.80 -5.67 -9.75
C LYS A 251 3.51 -4.33 -9.73
N LEU A 252 2.80 -3.29 -10.16
CA LEU A 252 3.24 -1.90 -10.09
C LEU A 252 2.29 -1.09 -9.22
N THR A 253 2.82 -0.40 -8.21
CA THR A 253 2.05 0.46 -7.31
C THR A 253 2.72 1.82 -7.18
N ILE A 254 1.98 2.89 -7.46
CA ILE A 254 2.46 4.29 -7.39
C ILE A 254 1.48 5.09 -6.53
N LEU A 255 1.95 5.65 -5.41
CA LEU A 255 1.09 6.29 -4.40
C LEU A 255 1.61 7.68 -4.03
N ASP A 256 0.72 8.67 -4.02
CA ASP A 256 0.96 10.00 -3.47
C ASP A 256 2.15 10.78 -4.05
N CYS A 257 2.52 10.51 -5.30
CA CYS A 257 3.48 11.32 -6.05
C CYS A 257 2.78 12.58 -6.60
N GLN A 258 2.61 13.60 -5.75
CA GLN A 258 1.73 14.76 -5.99
C GLN A 258 2.02 15.53 -7.29
N GLN A 259 3.28 15.61 -7.70
CA GLN A 259 3.72 16.36 -8.89
C GLN A 259 3.80 15.52 -10.17
N LEU A 260 3.51 14.22 -10.11
CA LEU A 260 3.60 13.32 -11.24
C LEU A 260 2.51 13.64 -12.28
N GLN A 261 2.95 13.92 -13.50
CA GLN A 261 2.09 14.31 -14.62
C GLN A 261 2.13 13.32 -15.78
N PHE A 262 3.23 12.57 -15.92
CA PHE A 262 3.41 11.62 -17.01
C PHE A 262 3.92 10.28 -16.49
N LEU A 263 3.28 9.20 -16.93
CA LEU A 263 3.69 7.83 -16.64
C LEU A 263 3.77 7.06 -17.95
N HIS A 264 4.95 6.53 -18.25
CA HIS A 264 5.17 5.58 -19.34
C HIS A 264 5.68 4.27 -18.79
N VAL A 265 5.00 3.17 -19.13
CA VAL A 265 5.36 1.83 -18.69
C VAL A 265 5.53 0.91 -19.88
N GLU A 266 6.74 0.40 -20.04
CA GLU A 266 7.10 -0.68 -20.96
C GLU A 266 7.24 -1.96 -20.14
N GLY A 267 6.12 -2.61 -19.83
CA GLY A 267 6.10 -3.79 -18.95
C GLY A 267 4.96 -4.72 -19.33
N TYR A 268 5.29 -5.76 -20.07
CA TYR A 268 4.33 -6.68 -20.66
C TYR A 268 3.81 -7.76 -19.68
N SER A 269 4.47 -7.96 -18.54
CA SER A 269 4.11 -8.99 -17.56
C SER A 269 3.20 -8.49 -16.42
N ILE A 270 2.81 -7.21 -16.43
CA ILE A 270 2.07 -6.59 -15.32
C ILE A 270 0.62 -7.08 -15.28
N ARG A 271 0.21 -7.61 -14.12
CA ARG A 271 -1.15 -8.09 -13.83
C ARG A 271 -1.87 -7.26 -12.76
N SER A 272 -1.12 -6.52 -11.95
CA SER A 272 -1.66 -5.63 -10.92
C SER A 272 -1.09 -4.24 -11.10
N PHE A 273 -1.96 -3.26 -11.37
CA PHE A 273 -1.58 -1.87 -11.49
C PHE A 273 -2.37 -1.01 -10.51
N ARG A 274 -1.68 -0.28 -9.64
CA ARG A 274 -2.29 0.54 -8.61
C ARG A 274 -1.74 1.94 -8.61
N TYR A 275 -2.61 2.93 -8.74
CA TYR A 275 -2.27 4.34 -8.77
C TYR A 275 -3.17 5.14 -7.82
N ARG A 276 -2.57 5.99 -6.99
CA ARG A 276 -3.27 6.99 -6.15
C ARG A 276 -2.61 8.36 -6.29
N GLY A 277 -3.36 9.35 -6.77
CA GLY A 277 -2.84 10.70 -7.01
C GLY A 277 -3.78 11.57 -7.85
N ARG A 278 -3.23 12.53 -8.59
CA ARG A 278 -3.95 13.29 -9.63
C ARG A 278 -3.92 12.50 -10.94
N LEU A 279 -4.95 12.59 -11.79
CA LEU A 279 -4.94 11.89 -13.09
C LEU A 279 -3.81 12.44 -13.97
N LEU A 280 -2.86 11.56 -14.28
CA LEU A 280 -1.70 11.83 -15.12
C LEU A 280 -1.95 11.43 -16.59
N SER A 281 -1.04 11.81 -17.47
CA SER A 281 -0.98 11.29 -18.84
C SER A 281 -0.34 9.90 -18.83
N LEU A 282 -1.04 8.90 -19.36
CA LEU A 282 -0.61 7.50 -19.41
C LEU A 282 -0.18 7.11 -20.81
N GLN A 283 0.97 6.44 -20.87
CA GLN A 283 1.39 5.68 -22.04
C GLN A 283 1.76 4.27 -21.60
N TRP A 284 1.18 3.28 -22.27
CA TRP A 284 1.46 1.87 -22.02
C TRP A 284 2.02 1.21 -23.27
N GLY A 285 3.06 0.39 -23.10
CA GLY A 285 3.73 -0.32 -24.19
C GLY A 285 4.89 0.45 -24.82
N ALA A 286 5.59 -0.20 -25.75
CA ALA A 286 6.69 0.42 -26.47
C ALA A 286 6.17 1.61 -27.30
N SER A 287 6.90 2.72 -27.24
CA SER A 287 6.72 3.83 -28.18
C SER A 287 7.22 3.39 -29.56
N LEU A 288 6.47 2.52 -30.24
CA LEU A 288 6.58 2.35 -31.68
C LEU A 288 5.96 3.60 -32.31
N GLY A 289 6.72 4.69 -32.24
CA GLY A 289 6.37 5.96 -32.84
C GLY A 289 6.11 5.79 -34.35
N SER A 290 4.96 6.31 -34.77
CA SER A 290 4.66 6.93 -36.08
C SER A 290 4.89 6.19 -37.40
N TYR A 291 5.65 5.10 -37.48
CA TYR A 291 5.99 4.46 -38.76
C TYR A 291 5.00 3.37 -39.21
N TRP A 292 4.21 2.81 -38.30
CA TRP A 292 3.24 1.77 -38.62
C TRP A 292 1.92 1.98 -37.84
N PRO A 293 1.07 2.92 -38.26
CA PRO A 293 -0.26 3.13 -37.65
C PRO A 293 -1.13 1.86 -37.68
N GLU A 294 -0.88 0.99 -38.66
CA GLU A 294 -1.60 -0.26 -38.92
C GLU A 294 -1.11 -1.44 -38.07
N TYR A 295 0.05 -1.32 -37.42
CA TYR A 295 0.56 -2.27 -36.44
C TYR A 295 0.63 -1.62 -35.06
N LYS A 296 -0.51 -1.09 -34.56
CA LYS A 296 -0.76 -1.10 -33.12
C LYS A 296 -0.92 -2.56 -32.71
N GLY A 297 0.20 -3.26 -32.53
CA GLY A 297 0.20 -4.58 -31.94
C GLY A 297 -0.48 -4.47 -30.58
N HIS A 298 -1.76 -4.86 -30.55
CA HIS A 298 -2.55 -5.02 -29.34
C HIS A 298 -1.94 -6.18 -28.57
N LEU A 299 -0.82 -5.92 -27.90
CA LEU A 299 -0.35 -6.82 -26.87
C LEU A 299 -1.32 -6.62 -25.70
N ASN A 300 -2.41 -7.40 -25.72
CA ASN A 300 -3.40 -7.45 -24.65
C ASN A 300 -2.72 -8.05 -23.42
N PHE A 301 -2.56 -7.25 -22.37
CA PHE A 301 -2.08 -7.73 -21.08
C PHE A 301 -3.17 -7.46 -20.06
N ASN A 302 -3.95 -8.50 -19.81
CA ASN A 302 -5.12 -8.40 -18.97
C ASN A 302 -4.70 -8.16 -17.52
N LEU A 303 -4.99 -6.96 -17.01
CA LEU A 303 -4.85 -6.67 -15.59
C LEU A 303 -5.88 -7.52 -14.85
N GLU A 304 -5.45 -8.29 -13.85
CA GLU A 304 -6.34 -8.98 -12.93
C GLU A 304 -6.82 -8.04 -11.82
N ASP A 305 -6.01 -7.03 -11.48
CA ASP A 305 -6.20 -6.11 -10.37
C ASP A 305 -5.82 -4.69 -10.78
N ALA A 306 -6.77 -3.75 -10.68
CA ALA A 306 -6.56 -2.37 -11.11
C ALA A 306 -7.09 -1.35 -10.10
N MET A 307 -6.29 -0.34 -9.76
CA MET A 307 -6.70 0.76 -8.89
C MET A 307 -6.33 2.10 -9.52
N LEU A 308 -7.34 2.93 -9.81
CA LEU A 308 -7.16 4.32 -10.25
C LEU A 308 -7.88 5.24 -9.27
N ASP A 309 -7.21 5.51 -8.14
CA ASP A 309 -7.65 6.49 -7.16
C ASP A 309 -7.17 7.89 -7.57
N CYS A 310 -7.90 8.48 -8.51
CA CYS A 310 -7.65 9.83 -9.01
C CYS A 310 -8.52 10.88 -8.28
N ARG A 311 -8.88 10.66 -7.01
CA ARG A 311 -9.83 11.53 -6.30
C ARG A 311 -9.37 12.99 -6.17
N GLN A 312 -8.08 13.26 -6.38
CA GLN A 312 -7.50 14.60 -6.36
C GLN A 312 -7.77 15.38 -7.66
N GLY A 313 -8.39 14.76 -8.67
CA GLY A 313 -8.75 15.40 -9.93
C GLY A 313 -7.67 15.29 -11.01
N PRO A 314 -7.83 16.00 -12.14
CA PRO A 314 -6.88 15.98 -13.25
C PRO A 314 -5.59 16.74 -12.94
N ALA A 315 -4.44 16.17 -13.31
CA ALA A 315 -3.16 16.89 -13.39
C ALA A 315 -2.97 17.56 -14.76
N CYS A 316 -3.52 16.97 -15.83
CA CYS A 316 -3.44 17.47 -17.18
C CYS A 316 -4.59 18.43 -17.51
N THR A 317 -4.33 19.43 -18.36
CA THR A 317 -5.33 20.41 -18.82
C THR A 317 -6.32 19.81 -19.82
N ASN A 318 -5.88 18.85 -20.64
CA ASN A 318 -6.71 18.13 -21.60
C ASN A 318 -6.82 16.65 -21.21
N ILE A 319 -7.96 16.31 -20.59
CA ILE A 319 -8.27 14.96 -20.13
C ILE A 319 -8.46 14.00 -21.32
N ASN A 320 -8.91 14.48 -22.49
CA ASN A 320 -9.15 13.62 -23.65
C ASN A 320 -7.84 13.09 -24.27
N SER A 321 -6.72 13.77 -24.05
CA SER A 321 -5.40 13.35 -24.54
C SER A 321 -4.55 12.64 -23.48
N CYS A 322 -5.14 12.23 -22.34
CA CYS A 322 -4.38 11.58 -21.26
C CYS A 322 -4.01 10.12 -21.54
N GLY A 323 -4.28 9.61 -22.75
CA GLY A 323 -3.92 8.24 -23.15
C GLY A 323 -4.72 7.14 -22.47
N PHE A 324 -5.85 7.48 -21.83
CA PHE A 324 -6.68 6.54 -21.07
C PHE A 324 -7.21 5.38 -21.91
N ASP A 325 -7.43 5.55 -23.21
CA ASP A 325 -7.91 4.50 -24.11
C ASP A 325 -7.07 3.21 -24.02
N SER A 326 -5.75 3.39 -23.93
CA SER A 326 -4.81 2.27 -23.83
C SER A 326 -4.99 1.48 -22.52
N LEU A 327 -5.17 2.19 -21.41
CA LEU A 327 -5.42 1.60 -20.10
C LEU A 327 -6.85 1.03 -20.00
N PHE A 328 -7.82 1.67 -20.65
CA PHE A 328 -9.22 1.28 -20.61
C PHE A 328 -9.40 -0.16 -21.10
N GLN A 329 -8.73 -0.53 -22.20
CA GLN A 329 -8.74 -1.91 -22.70
C GLN A 329 -8.20 -2.91 -21.66
N GLN A 330 -7.17 -2.54 -20.90
CA GLN A 330 -6.56 -3.45 -19.92
C GLN A 330 -7.39 -3.61 -18.64
N ILE A 331 -8.11 -2.57 -18.20
CA ILE A 331 -8.91 -2.63 -16.96
C ILE A 331 -10.27 -3.33 -17.13
N GLN A 332 -10.73 -3.54 -18.38
CA GLN A 332 -12.01 -4.21 -18.65
C GLN A 332 -12.04 -5.66 -18.18
N ASP A 333 -10.88 -6.33 -18.16
CA ASP A 333 -10.74 -7.73 -17.74
C ASP A 333 -10.38 -7.90 -16.26
N ALA A 334 -10.31 -6.81 -15.49
CA ALA A 334 -9.94 -6.85 -14.09
C ALA A 334 -11.00 -7.54 -13.21
N LYS A 335 -10.53 -8.36 -12.27
CA LYS A 335 -11.36 -9.00 -11.24
C LYS A 335 -11.62 -8.07 -10.07
N SER A 336 -10.66 -7.21 -9.75
CA SER A 336 -10.75 -6.16 -8.73
C SER A 336 -10.47 -4.79 -9.34
N LEU A 337 -11.38 -3.83 -9.12
CA LEU A 337 -11.27 -2.50 -9.70
C LEU A 337 -11.54 -1.40 -8.67
N THR A 338 -10.79 -0.30 -8.76
CA THR A 338 -11.11 0.94 -8.05
C THR A 338 -11.11 2.11 -9.00
N LEU A 339 -12.21 2.86 -8.95
CA LEU A 339 -12.43 4.03 -9.81
C LEU A 339 -13.08 5.16 -9.01
N CYS A 340 -12.77 6.38 -9.42
CA CYS A 340 -13.50 7.56 -8.99
C CYS A 340 -14.67 7.84 -9.94
N ARG A 341 -15.80 8.30 -9.40
CA ARG A 341 -16.97 8.72 -10.20
C ARG A 341 -16.60 9.61 -11.37
N TRP A 342 -15.79 10.64 -11.12
CA TRP A 342 -15.46 11.63 -12.15
C TRP A 342 -14.62 11.02 -13.29
N VAL A 343 -13.78 10.02 -13.01
CA VAL A 343 -13.03 9.27 -14.04
C VAL A 343 -14.01 8.52 -14.93
N VAL A 344 -15.02 7.88 -14.34
CA VAL A 344 -16.05 7.18 -15.12
C VAL A 344 -16.83 8.15 -16.01
N GLU A 345 -17.29 9.27 -15.45
CA GLU A 345 -18.05 10.28 -16.19
C GLU A 345 -17.22 11.01 -17.25
N ALA A 346 -15.92 11.21 -17.04
CA ALA A 346 -15.06 11.98 -17.94
C ALA A 346 -14.35 11.15 -18.99
N LEU A 347 -14.01 9.91 -18.66
CA LEU A 347 -13.15 9.07 -19.49
C LEU A 347 -13.88 7.83 -19.98
N ILE A 348 -14.60 7.11 -19.10
CA ILE A 348 -15.22 5.84 -19.52
C ILE A 348 -16.46 6.09 -20.39
N TYR A 349 -17.44 6.86 -19.91
CA TYR A 349 -18.70 7.07 -20.63
C TYR A 349 -18.55 7.61 -22.05
N PRO A 350 -17.63 8.55 -22.36
CA PRO A 350 -17.40 8.99 -23.73
C PRO A 350 -16.85 7.92 -24.67
N ILE A 351 -16.14 6.91 -24.15
CA ILE A 351 -15.50 5.83 -24.95
C ILE A 351 -16.44 4.62 -25.11
N LEU A 352 -17.53 4.53 -24.32
CA LEU A 352 -18.43 3.39 -24.37
C LEU A 352 -19.12 3.26 -25.75
N PRO A 353 -19.12 2.05 -26.36
CA PRO A 353 -19.81 1.82 -27.61
C PRO A 353 -21.34 2.02 -27.43
N PRO A 354 -22.02 2.69 -28.38
CA PRO A 354 -23.44 3.00 -28.24
C PRO A 354 -24.34 1.76 -28.18
N ASN A 355 -23.95 0.67 -28.86
CA ASN A 355 -24.80 -0.51 -29.09
C ASN A 355 -24.30 -1.81 -28.45
N ASN A 356 -23.13 -1.84 -27.79
CA ASN A 356 -22.50 -3.09 -27.34
C ASN A 356 -22.15 -3.06 -25.84
N LYS A 357 -23.18 -2.93 -25.00
CA LYS A 357 -23.04 -2.82 -23.54
C LYS A 357 -22.95 -4.17 -22.82
N GLU A 358 -23.12 -5.28 -23.54
CA GLU A 358 -23.38 -6.60 -22.94
C GLU A 358 -22.11 -7.34 -22.45
N LEU A 359 -20.90 -6.84 -22.71
CA LEU A 359 -19.64 -7.61 -22.45
C LEU A 359 -18.54 -6.86 -21.68
N LEU A 360 -18.78 -5.62 -21.25
CA LEU A 360 -17.79 -4.87 -20.47
C LEU A 360 -17.72 -5.40 -19.03
N PHE A 361 -16.54 -5.34 -18.41
CA PHE A 361 -16.31 -5.72 -17.00
C PHE A 361 -16.91 -7.07 -16.56
N HIS A 362 -16.98 -8.05 -17.47
CA HIS A 362 -17.58 -9.35 -17.20
C HIS A 362 -16.81 -10.15 -16.13
N HIS A 363 -15.48 -9.97 -16.04
CA HIS A 363 -14.66 -10.59 -15.01
C HIS A 363 -14.70 -9.88 -13.65
N LEU A 364 -15.33 -8.71 -13.55
CA LEU A 364 -15.27 -7.88 -12.37
C LEU A 364 -16.10 -8.47 -11.23
N THR A 365 -15.43 -8.82 -10.14
CA THR A 365 -16.05 -9.41 -8.94
C THR A 365 -16.02 -8.49 -7.73
N GLU A 366 -15.05 -7.58 -7.66
CA GLU A 366 -14.87 -6.61 -6.57
C GLU A 366 -14.70 -5.20 -7.12
N LEU A 367 -15.59 -4.29 -6.69
CA LEU A 367 -15.52 -2.88 -7.07
C LEU A 367 -15.41 -2.00 -5.82
N TRP A 368 -14.43 -1.10 -5.83
CA TRP A 368 -14.38 0.04 -4.92
C TRP A 368 -14.65 1.35 -5.67
N TRP A 369 -15.82 1.90 -5.42
CA TRP A 369 -16.28 3.15 -5.99
C TRP A 369 -15.97 4.32 -5.05
N ILE A 370 -15.20 5.28 -5.55
CA ILE A 370 -14.89 6.52 -4.83
C ILE A 370 -15.76 7.64 -5.40
N ASP A 371 -16.59 8.21 -4.55
CA ASP A 371 -17.53 9.27 -4.91
C ASP A 371 -17.27 10.55 -4.09
N TYR A 372 -18.00 11.60 -4.42
CA TYR A 372 -17.96 12.87 -3.71
C TYR A 372 -19.37 13.44 -3.53
N LEU A 373 -19.56 14.24 -2.49
CA LEU A 373 -20.82 14.98 -2.29
C LEU A 373 -20.77 16.31 -3.04
N LYS A 374 -21.51 16.40 -4.14
CA LYS A 374 -21.71 17.64 -4.89
C LYS A 374 -22.76 18.55 -4.25
N GLU A 375 -23.83 17.96 -3.74
CA GLU A 375 -25.03 18.62 -3.24
C GLU A 375 -25.42 18.09 -1.84
N ILE A 376 -26.53 18.60 -1.29
CA ILE A 376 -27.09 18.15 -0.01
C ILE A 376 -27.46 16.65 -0.04
N ARG A 377 -27.84 16.11 -1.21
CA ARG A 377 -28.21 14.71 -1.41
C ARG A 377 -27.18 13.97 -2.25
N TYR A 378 -27.02 12.68 -1.96
CA TYR A 378 -26.15 11.80 -2.71
C TYR A 378 -26.79 11.39 -4.04
N ASN A 379 -26.15 11.72 -5.16
CA ASN A 379 -26.59 11.30 -6.49
C ASN A 379 -25.87 10.02 -6.91
N SER A 380 -26.56 8.88 -6.81
CA SER A 380 -26.02 7.57 -7.16
C SER A 380 -26.18 7.18 -8.64
N ASN A 381 -26.67 8.05 -9.53
CA ASN A 381 -26.97 7.68 -10.92
C ASN A 381 -25.75 7.15 -11.67
N ALA A 382 -24.60 7.83 -11.54
CA ALA A 382 -23.36 7.41 -12.19
C ALA A 382 -22.91 6.02 -11.70
N LEU A 383 -23.00 5.76 -10.39
CA LEU A 383 -22.73 4.43 -9.83
C LEU A 383 -23.69 3.38 -10.41
N ILE A 384 -25.01 3.63 -10.36
CA ILE A 384 -26.00 2.67 -10.84
C ILE A 384 -25.79 2.35 -12.34
N SER A 385 -25.54 3.37 -13.17
CA SER A 385 -25.24 3.18 -14.59
C SER A 385 -23.98 2.35 -14.82
N PHE A 386 -22.94 2.53 -14.00
CA PHE A 386 -21.72 1.74 -14.10
C PHE A 386 -21.93 0.29 -13.64
N LEU A 387 -22.70 0.07 -12.57
CA LEU A 387 -23.01 -1.26 -12.05
C LEU A 387 -23.71 -2.14 -13.09
N GLN A 388 -24.52 -1.56 -13.97
CA GLN A 388 -25.17 -2.28 -15.06
C GLN A 388 -24.18 -2.86 -16.09
N LEU A 389 -22.94 -2.37 -16.10
CA LEU A 389 -21.85 -2.92 -16.90
C LEU A 389 -21.09 -4.04 -16.18
N CYS A 390 -21.49 -4.45 -14.97
CA CYS A 390 -20.72 -5.37 -14.13
C CYS A 390 -21.56 -6.60 -13.76
N PRO A 391 -21.78 -7.56 -14.68
CA PRO A 391 -22.77 -8.64 -14.51
C PRO A 391 -22.49 -9.59 -13.34
N HIS A 392 -21.21 -9.82 -13.03
CA HIS A 392 -20.76 -10.80 -12.03
C HIS A 392 -20.26 -10.17 -10.73
N LEU A 393 -20.61 -8.90 -10.47
CA LEU A 393 -20.14 -8.19 -9.29
C LEU A 393 -20.65 -8.84 -8.00
N THR A 394 -19.73 -9.19 -7.09
CA THR A 394 -20.06 -9.85 -5.82
C THR A 394 -19.84 -8.96 -4.60
N ARG A 395 -18.89 -8.02 -4.67
CA ARG A 395 -18.56 -7.10 -3.59
C ARG A 395 -18.52 -5.67 -4.10
N LEU A 396 -19.22 -4.80 -3.41
CA LEU A 396 -19.24 -3.36 -3.70
C LEU A 396 -18.81 -2.58 -2.45
N CYS A 397 -17.75 -1.80 -2.57
CA CYS A 397 -17.32 -0.86 -1.57
C CYS A 397 -17.54 0.56 -2.09
N ILE A 398 -18.14 1.44 -1.28
CA ILE A 398 -18.43 2.81 -1.65
C ILE A 398 -17.85 3.73 -0.59
N THR A 399 -16.97 4.63 -1.01
CA THR A 399 -16.40 5.65 -0.16
C THR A 399 -16.76 7.02 -0.70
N ILE A 400 -17.43 7.81 0.13
CA ILE A 400 -17.68 9.22 -0.14
C ILE A 400 -16.52 10.04 0.43
N ASP A 401 -15.80 10.75 -0.44
CA ASP A 401 -14.75 11.69 -0.05
C ASP A 401 -15.22 13.13 -0.25
N SER A 402 -15.43 13.84 0.86
CA SER A 402 -15.85 15.25 0.83
C SER A 402 -14.79 16.19 0.26
N LYS A 403 -13.52 15.78 0.25
CA LYS A 403 -12.39 16.50 -0.34
C LYS A 403 -12.10 16.07 -1.77
N GLY A 404 -12.84 15.09 -2.30
CA GLY A 404 -12.70 14.62 -3.67
C GLY A 404 -12.99 15.71 -4.70
N TYR A 405 -12.32 15.62 -5.84
CA TYR A 405 -12.49 16.52 -6.97
C TYR A 405 -13.93 16.53 -7.47
N LYS A 406 -14.51 17.74 -7.55
CA LYS A 406 -15.89 17.97 -7.99
C LYS A 406 -15.89 18.47 -9.41
N ARG A 407 -16.41 17.66 -10.34
CA ARG A 407 -16.54 18.08 -11.74
C ARG A 407 -17.64 19.13 -11.88
N THR A 408 -17.29 20.29 -12.43
CA THR A 408 -18.19 21.43 -12.61
C THR A 408 -19.09 21.29 -13.85
N SER A 409 -18.64 20.60 -14.91
CA SER A 409 -19.41 20.45 -16.14
C SER A 409 -20.56 19.44 -16.01
N SER A 410 -21.76 19.93 -16.32
CA SER A 410 -23.08 19.32 -16.15
C SER A 410 -23.54 18.49 -17.35
N ASN A 411 -22.64 17.87 -18.10
CA ASN A 411 -23.07 16.82 -19.01
C ASN A 411 -23.34 15.60 -18.16
N ASN A 412 -24.59 15.50 -17.67
CA ASN A 412 -25.13 14.30 -17.08
C ASN A 412 -25.07 13.21 -18.15
N CYS A 413 -23.91 12.60 -18.35
CA CYS A 413 -23.76 11.37 -19.09
C CYS A 413 -24.35 10.26 -18.23
N SER A 414 -25.67 10.29 -18.01
CA SER A 414 -26.40 9.09 -17.67
C SER A 414 -26.47 8.29 -18.95
N VAL A 415 -25.77 7.18 -19.00
CA VAL A 415 -26.03 6.19 -20.03
C VAL A 415 -27.49 5.76 -19.82
N THR A 416 -28.35 6.02 -20.81
CA THR A 416 -29.66 5.38 -20.89
C THR A 416 -29.39 3.90 -21.09
N VAL A 417 -29.35 3.17 -19.99
CA VAL A 417 -29.26 1.72 -20.04
C VAL A 417 -30.68 1.23 -20.26
N THR A 418 -30.93 0.77 -21.49
CA THR A 418 -32.07 -0.09 -21.82
C THR A 418 -32.18 -1.17 -20.75
N ARG A 419 -33.38 -1.39 -20.22
CA ARG A 419 -33.67 -2.31 -19.11
C ARG A 419 -32.99 -3.68 -19.33
N LEU A 420 -31.81 -3.85 -18.76
CA LEU A 420 -31.09 -5.11 -18.68
C LEU A 420 -31.66 -5.96 -17.53
N PRO A 421 -31.54 -7.29 -17.59
CA PRO A 421 -31.94 -8.18 -16.51
C PRO A 421 -31.25 -7.77 -15.20
N ARG A 422 -31.98 -7.87 -14.08
CA ARG A 422 -31.47 -7.55 -12.75
C ARG A 422 -30.25 -8.43 -12.44
N LEU A 423 -29.23 -7.83 -11.83
CA LEU A 423 -27.96 -8.49 -11.52
C LEU A 423 -28.12 -9.47 -10.36
N GLU A 424 -27.50 -10.65 -10.44
CA GLU A 424 -27.81 -11.77 -9.51
C GLU A 424 -26.67 -12.15 -8.55
N GLY A 425 -25.53 -11.44 -8.59
CA GLY A 425 -24.30 -11.86 -7.90
C GLY A 425 -23.92 -11.13 -6.60
N LEU A 426 -24.57 -9.99 -6.27
CA LEU A 426 -24.07 -9.10 -5.22
C LEU A 426 -24.30 -9.66 -3.81
N LYS A 427 -23.21 -9.90 -3.08
CA LYS A 427 -23.23 -10.51 -1.74
C LYS A 427 -23.09 -9.47 -0.62
N VAL A 428 -22.17 -8.51 -0.79
CA VAL A 428 -21.80 -7.55 0.26
C VAL A 428 -21.66 -6.14 -0.31
N VAL A 429 -22.25 -5.17 0.39
CA VAL A 429 -22.09 -3.74 0.13
C VAL A 429 -21.50 -3.08 1.37
N LYS A 430 -20.41 -2.33 1.21
CA LYS A 430 -19.78 -1.56 2.27
C LYS A 430 -19.90 -0.06 1.99
N LEU A 431 -20.42 0.70 2.95
CA LEU A 431 -20.64 2.14 2.85
C LEU A 431 -19.74 2.90 3.84
N GLU A 432 -19.00 3.88 3.33
CA GLU A 432 -18.14 4.75 4.14
C GLU A 432 -18.24 6.22 3.71
N GLY A 433 -18.21 7.14 4.67
CA GLY A 433 -18.11 8.59 4.42
C GLY A 433 -19.43 9.29 4.09
N PHE A 434 -20.57 8.59 4.15
CA PHE A 434 -21.88 9.19 3.95
C PHE A 434 -22.20 10.24 5.02
N PRO A 435 -22.97 11.28 4.69
CA PRO A 435 -23.22 12.39 5.60
C PRO A 435 -24.19 12.00 6.73
N ASN A 436 -25.07 11.03 6.50
CA ASN A 436 -26.05 10.54 7.46
C ASN A 436 -26.62 9.17 7.03
N GLU A 437 -27.32 8.52 7.95
CA GLU A 437 -27.95 7.21 7.75
C GLU A 437 -29.05 7.22 6.67
N LYS A 438 -29.77 8.33 6.52
CA LYS A 438 -30.85 8.45 5.54
C LYS A 438 -30.34 8.28 4.10
N GLU A 439 -29.20 8.88 3.76
CA GLU A 439 -28.59 8.72 2.43
C GLU A 439 -28.08 7.30 2.19
N GLU A 440 -27.57 6.62 3.23
CA GLU A 440 -27.18 5.20 3.16
C GLU A 440 -28.39 4.30 2.86
N ILE A 441 -29.53 4.55 3.53
CA ILE A 441 -30.78 3.81 3.30
C ILE A 441 -31.35 4.09 1.90
N ILE A 442 -31.32 5.35 1.43
CA ILE A 442 -31.78 5.70 0.07
C ILE A 442 -30.96 4.93 -0.98
N LEU A 443 -29.63 4.89 -0.83
CA LEU A 443 -28.78 4.13 -1.73
C LEU A 443 -29.05 2.63 -1.65
N ALA A 444 -29.20 2.08 -0.45
CA ALA A 444 -29.56 0.68 -0.23
C ALA A 444 -30.87 0.31 -0.96
N LYS A 445 -31.91 1.13 -0.83
CA LYS A 445 -33.19 0.97 -1.55
C LYS A 445 -32.99 0.98 -3.07
N ARG A 446 -32.14 1.87 -3.61
CA ARG A 446 -31.83 1.90 -5.04
C ARG A 446 -31.05 0.67 -5.51
N LEU A 447 -30.10 0.17 -4.72
CA LEU A 447 -29.37 -1.06 -5.05
C LEU A 447 -30.29 -2.28 -5.11
N LYS A 448 -31.28 -2.39 -4.21
CA LYS A 448 -32.32 -3.43 -4.28
C LYS A 448 -33.14 -3.42 -5.57
N GLN A 449 -33.27 -2.28 -6.24
CA GLN A 449 -33.97 -2.19 -7.52
C GLN A 449 -33.13 -2.72 -8.70
N VAL A 450 -31.80 -2.74 -8.53
CA VAL A 450 -30.82 -3.13 -9.56
C VAL A 450 -30.45 -4.61 -9.45
N PHE A 451 -30.35 -5.13 -8.22
CA PHE A 451 -29.98 -6.52 -7.95
C PHE A 451 -31.21 -7.36 -7.58
N ASN A 452 -31.26 -8.61 -8.09
CA ASN A 452 -32.29 -9.60 -7.74
C ASN A 452 -32.08 -10.22 -6.34
N VAL A 453 -30.93 -9.96 -5.72
CA VAL A 453 -30.53 -10.48 -4.41
C VAL A 453 -30.50 -9.36 -3.38
N GLU A 454 -30.81 -9.66 -2.12
CA GLU A 454 -30.62 -8.72 -1.02
C GLU A 454 -29.20 -8.87 -0.45
N PRO A 455 -28.26 -7.94 -0.74
CA PRO A 455 -26.90 -8.05 -0.23
C PRO A 455 -26.84 -7.69 1.26
N LEU A 456 -25.81 -8.19 1.94
CA LEU A 456 -25.44 -7.70 3.27
C LEU A 456 -24.88 -6.28 3.14
N ILE A 457 -25.61 -5.28 3.67
CA ILE A 457 -25.19 -3.88 3.64
C ILE A 457 -24.60 -3.49 5.00
N ILE A 458 -23.35 -3.07 4.97
CA ILE A 458 -22.55 -2.71 6.14
C ILE A 458 -22.12 -1.25 6.00
N ALA A 459 -22.32 -0.46 7.04
CA ALA A 459 -21.82 0.89 7.14
C ALA A 459 -20.83 1.02 8.30
N LYS A 460 -19.90 1.97 8.19
CA LYS A 460 -18.94 2.27 9.26
C LYS A 460 -19.69 2.78 10.51
N SER A 461 -19.31 2.25 11.68
CA SER A 461 -19.78 2.73 12.98
C SER A 461 -18.89 3.87 13.50
N ASN A 462 -19.47 4.67 14.40
CA ASN A 462 -18.71 5.63 15.22
C ASN A 462 -17.83 4.93 16.27
N TYR A 463 -18.20 3.70 16.67
CA TYR A 463 -17.40 2.91 17.59
C TYR A 463 -16.37 2.08 16.82
N ARG A 464 -15.10 2.12 17.25
CA ARG A 464 -14.01 1.41 16.57
C ARG A 464 -14.22 -0.10 16.47
N THR A 465 -14.97 -0.70 17.39
CA THR A 465 -15.18 -2.15 17.51
C THR A 465 -16.55 -2.62 17.00
N HIS A 466 -17.32 -1.75 16.34
CA HIS A 466 -18.66 -2.07 15.86
C HIS A 466 -18.80 -1.74 14.38
N VAL A 467 -19.80 -2.34 13.75
CA VAL A 467 -20.27 -1.99 12.41
C VAL A 467 -21.78 -1.84 12.42
N ARG A 468 -22.30 -1.00 11.55
CA ARG A 468 -23.74 -0.83 11.35
C ARG A 468 -24.19 -1.77 10.24
N ILE A 469 -25.20 -2.60 10.51
CA ILE A 469 -25.77 -3.54 9.53
C ILE A 469 -27.20 -3.12 9.23
N LEU A 470 -27.56 -3.02 7.95
CA LEU A 470 -28.93 -2.72 7.54
C LEU A 470 -29.83 -3.94 7.75
N VAL A 471 -30.93 -3.76 8.48
CA VAL A 471 -31.96 -4.79 8.71
C VAL A 471 -33.34 -4.27 8.34
N LYS A 472 -34.22 -5.19 7.92
CA LYS A 472 -35.65 -4.90 7.76
C LYS A 472 -36.28 -4.71 9.12
N GLU A 473 -37.10 -3.70 9.26
CA GLU A 473 -37.86 -3.43 10.47
C GLU A 473 -39.12 -4.29 10.46
N ASN A 474 -39.22 -5.23 11.39
CA ASN A 474 -40.39 -6.10 11.53
C ASN A 474 -41.51 -5.34 12.24
N GLU A 475 -42.14 -4.35 11.60
CA GLU A 475 -43.44 -3.87 12.06
C GLU A 475 -44.40 -3.59 10.89
N ILE A 476 -45.56 -4.21 11.01
CA ILE A 476 -46.73 -4.11 10.15
C ILE A 476 -47.17 -2.64 10.11
N GLN A 477 -46.86 -1.91 9.04
CA GLN A 477 -47.60 -0.70 8.71
C GLN A 477 -48.08 -0.77 7.27
N LYS A 478 -49.42 -0.76 7.13
CA LYS A 478 -50.15 -0.58 5.88
C LYS A 478 -49.75 0.77 5.29
N GLY A 479 -48.82 0.78 4.35
CA GLY A 479 -48.43 2.00 3.64
C GLY A 479 -47.07 1.95 2.94
N GLY A 480 -46.95 1.13 1.90
CA GLY A 480 -46.08 1.39 0.74
C GLY A 480 -44.55 1.42 0.86
N GLU A 481 -43.94 1.60 2.03
CA GLU A 481 -42.47 1.64 2.18
C GLU A 481 -41.95 0.55 3.11
N ASP A 482 -41.09 -0.34 2.58
CA ASP A 482 -40.34 -1.35 3.33
C ASP A 482 -39.40 -0.64 4.34
N PRO A 483 -39.72 -0.61 5.65
CA PRO A 483 -38.95 0.15 6.63
C PRO A 483 -37.64 -0.59 6.92
N CYS A 484 -36.51 0.09 6.75
CA CYS A 484 -35.17 -0.47 7.00
C CYS A 484 -34.43 0.46 7.95
N LYS A 485 -33.66 -0.09 8.88
CA LYS A 485 -32.80 0.65 9.82
C LYS A 485 -31.44 0.01 10.00
N PHE A 486 -30.45 0.78 10.40
CA PHE A 486 -29.17 0.20 10.80
C PHE A 486 -29.18 -0.22 12.27
N ILE A 487 -28.61 -1.40 12.54
CA ILE A 487 -28.33 -1.88 13.91
C ILE A 487 -26.82 -1.94 14.12
N GLU A 488 -26.37 -1.55 15.31
CA GLU A 488 -24.97 -1.68 15.72
C GLU A 488 -24.67 -3.14 16.12
N LYS A 489 -23.63 -3.72 15.54
CA LYS A 489 -23.15 -5.06 15.88
C LYS A 489 -21.68 -4.99 16.27
N ARG A 490 -21.35 -5.56 17.43
CA ARG A 490 -19.96 -5.70 17.88
C ARG A 490 -19.28 -6.72 16.97
N VAL A 491 -18.10 -6.36 16.45
CA VAL A 491 -17.34 -7.21 15.53
C VAL A 491 -16.00 -7.52 16.17
N ASP A 492 -15.68 -8.80 16.27
CA ASP A 492 -14.29 -9.24 16.40
C ASP A 492 -13.59 -8.91 15.08
N PHE A 493 -12.58 -8.05 15.15
CA PHE A 493 -12.03 -7.14 14.12
C PHE A 493 -11.72 -7.69 12.71
N TYR A 494 -12.00 -8.96 12.40
CA TYR A 494 -11.58 -9.64 11.18
C TYR A 494 -12.68 -10.38 10.41
N GLU A 495 -13.86 -10.66 10.98
CA GLU A 495 -14.82 -11.57 10.32
C GLU A 495 -15.93 -10.87 9.52
N PHE A 496 -16.44 -9.70 9.97
CA PHE A 496 -17.64 -9.11 9.35
C PHE A 496 -17.38 -8.02 8.31
N CYS A 497 -16.18 -7.42 8.25
CA CYS A 497 -15.91 -6.30 7.35
C CYS A 497 -14.68 -6.57 6.46
N PRO A 498 -14.80 -7.44 5.44
CA PRO A 498 -13.72 -7.62 4.49
C PRO A 498 -13.45 -6.28 3.81
N LYS A 499 -12.25 -5.72 4.06
CA LYS A 499 -11.79 -4.53 3.34
C LYS A 499 -11.62 -4.90 1.87
N HIS A 500 -11.99 -4.00 0.96
CA HIS A 500 -11.58 -4.12 -0.42
C HIS A 500 -10.05 -4.28 -0.48
N VAL A 501 -9.53 -5.02 -1.46
CA VAL A 501 -8.09 -5.27 -1.67
C VAL A 501 -7.22 -4.01 -1.73
N HIS A 502 -7.86 -2.85 -1.91
CA HIS A 502 -7.24 -1.54 -2.07
C HIS A 502 -7.41 -0.59 -0.86
N MET A 503 -8.30 -0.90 0.10
CA MET A 503 -8.66 -0.01 1.24
C MET A 503 -7.59 0.12 2.34
N GLY A 504 -6.42 -0.48 2.18
CA GLY A 504 -5.34 -0.49 3.19
C GLY A 504 -3.98 -0.07 2.64
N LEU A 505 -3.95 0.57 1.47
CA LEU A 505 -2.75 0.97 0.73
C LEU A 505 -2.47 2.46 0.85
#